data_AF-A0A6B0TXY9-F1
#
_entry.id   AF-A0A6B0TXY9-F1
#
_cell.length_a   1.000
_cell.length_b   1.000
_cell.length_c   1.000
_cell.angle_alpha   90.00
_cell.angle_beta   90.00
_cell.angle_gamma   90.00
#
_symmetry.space_group_name_H-M   'P 1'
#
loop_
_entity.id
_entity.type
_entity.pdbx_description
1 polymer ?
#
loop_
_entity_poly.entity_id
_entity_poly.type
_entity_poly.pdbx_seq_one_letter_code
_entity_poly.pdbx_strand_id
1 'polypeptide(L)'
;MRLLPLCLALAAALVCLPPDRARAEEPPAFWTNEWPNTDFSRASIAFAEVISGGPPRDGIPAIDDPVMLPVAEADIPGREPVIALELPGEVPRAYPLRYLTWHEIVNDRAGSVPVAVTFCPLCNSAITFDRRLGDQVLTFGVSGKLRNSDMIMFDRETESWWQQFTGTGIVGALNGAELTVLPSWMESLDAFRDRNKEGLVMARPNAVRPYGRNPYAGYDGLNRPFLYSGDPPPHGIEPLSRVVVVGDRAWPLSRLAGGATIEEAGLTLSWEGVMASALDTARISDGREISSIRVRDRNGQDVPHDTSFAFAFHAFHPDGTWMLGE
;
A
#
# COMPACT_ATOMS: atom_id res chain seq x y z
N MET A 1 -33.37 5.60 80.31
CA MET A 1 -31.94 5.41 80.01
C MET A 1 -31.83 4.56 78.76
N ARG A 2 -31.75 5.20 77.58
CA ARG A 2 -31.67 4.55 76.27
C ARG A 2 -30.25 4.76 75.74
N LEU A 3 -29.58 3.69 75.34
CA LEU A 3 -28.30 3.71 74.64
C LEU A 3 -28.49 2.91 73.34
N LEU A 4 -28.41 3.58 72.20
CA LEU A 4 -28.26 2.99 70.87
C LEU A 4 -26.75 2.97 70.53
N PRO A 5 -26.23 1.94 69.84
CA PRO A 5 -24.85 1.99 69.33
C PRO A 5 -24.80 2.76 68.01
N LEU A 6 -23.83 3.67 67.91
CA LEU A 6 -23.54 4.45 66.70
C LEU A 6 -22.64 3.62 65.78
N CYS A 7 -23.20 3.07 64.70
CA CYS A 7 -22.41 2.48 63.62
C CYS A 7 -21.85 3.59 62.72
N LEU A 8 -20.53 3.83 62.74
CA LEU A 8 -19.84 4.62 61.73
C LEU A 8 -19.71 3.79 60.45
N ALA A 9 -20.42 4.16 59.39
CA ALA A 9 -20.17 3.66 58.04
C ALA A 9 -19.09 4.55 57.37
N LEU A 10 -17.92 3.97 57.10
CA LEU A 10 -16.88 4.61 56.28
C LEU A 10 -17.29 4.44 54.80
N ALA A 11 -17.72 5.51 54.15
CA ALA A 11 -17.94 5.52 52.70
C ALA A 11 -16.58 5.72 52.00
N ALA A 12 -16.02 4.66 51.42
CA ALA A 12 -14.89 4.76 50.53
C ALA A 12 -15.39 5.32 49.18
N ALA A 13 -15.06 6.59 48.89
CA ALA A 13 -15.27 7.17 47.57
C ALA A 13 -14.29 6.50 46.59
N LEU A 14 -14.82 5.59 45.76
CA LEU A 14 -14.09 5.03 44.64
C LEU A 14 -13.93 6.15 43.60
N VAL A 15 -12.75 6.77 43.55
CA VAL A 15 -12.39 7.68 42.47
C VAL A 15 -12.18 6.82 41.23
N CYS A 16 -13.18 6.78 40.35
CA CYS A 16 -13.00 6.29 38.98
C CYS A 16 -12.06 7.25 38.26
N LEU A 17 -10.76 6.93 38.25
CA LEU A 17 -9.84 7.52 37.30
C LEU A 17 -10.28 7.08 35.89
N PRO A 18 -10.42 8.00 34.93
CA PRO A 18 -10.64 7.63 33.54
C PRO A 18 -9.46 6.76 33.06
N PRO A 19 -9.68 5.86 32.09
CA PRO A 19 -8.59 5.08 31.52
C PRO A 19 -7.49 6.04 31.06
N ASP A 20 -6.25 5.72 31.44
CA ASP A 20 -5.04 6.41 30.99
C ASP A 20 -5.10 6.48 29.46
N ARG A 21 -5.41 7.66 28.91
CA ARG A 21 -5.08 7.95 27.53
C ARG A 21 -3.57 7.85 27.50
N ALA A 22 -3.04 6.78 26.92
CA ALA A 22 -1.61 6.66 26.63
C ALA A 22 -1.17 8.03 26.13
N ARG A 23 -0.35 8.70 26.95
CA ARG A 23 0.10 10.06 26.65
C ARG A 23 0.77 9.93 25.28
N ALA A 24 0.17 10.54 24.25
CA ALA A 24 0.74 10.51 22.90
C ALA A 24 2.21 10.85 23.05
N GLU A 25 3.07 9.92 22.68
CA GLU A 25 4.52 10.13 22.69
C GLU A 25 4.77 11.45 21.94
N GLU A 26 5.62 12.34 22.43
CA GLU A 26 5.88 13.57 21.69
C GLU A 26 6.61 13.19 20.39
N PRO A 27 6.23 13.78 19.23
CA PRO A 27 6.93 13.50 17.99
C PRO A 27 8.40 13.93 18.16
N PRO A 28 9.36 13.18 17.60
CA PRO A 28 10.74 13.63 17.53
C PRO A 28 10.84 15.06 16.99
N ALA A 29 11.57 15.93 17.70
CA ALA A 29 11.63 17.36 17.37
C ALA A 29 12.06 17.65 15.92
N PHE A 30 12.86 16.78 15.32
CA PHE A 30 13.26 16.95 13.92
C PHE A 30 12.10 16.75 12.93
N TRP A 31 11.08 15.94 13.25
CA TRP A 31 9.87 15.84 12.42
C TRP A 31 9.04 17.11 12.50
N THR A 32 8.89 17.72 13.67
CA THR A 32 8.16 18.99 13.78
C THR A 32 8.79 20.12 12.95
N ASN A 33 10.11 20.06 12.71
CA ASN A 33 10.80 20.99 11.82
C ASN A 33 10.64 20.64 10.33
N GLU A 34 10.61 19.35 9.98
CA GLU A 34 10.42 18.87 8.60
C GLU A 34 8.95 19.02 8.13
N TRP A 35 8.01 19.05 9.08
CA TRP A 35 6.56 19.02 8.87
C TRP A 35 5.84 20.12 9.66
N PRO A 36 6.08 21.40 9.32
CA PRO A 36 5.61 22.53 10.12
C PRO A 36 4.09 22.69 10.10
N ASN A 37 3.37 22.11 9.13
CA ASN A 37 1.91 22.22 9.04
C ASN A 37 1.18 20.98 9.57
N THR A 38 1.91 19.90 9.90
CA THR A 38 1.31 18.67 10.44
C THR A 38 0.91 18.87 11.91
N ASP A 39 -0.37 18.66 12.22
CA ASP A 39 -0.87 18.60 13.59
C ASP A 39 -0.56 17.23 14.23
N PHE A 40 0.62 17.10 14.82
CA PHE A 40 1.06 15.87 15.50
C PHE A 40 0.25 15.53 16.77
N SER A 41 -0.60 16.43 17.27
CA SER A 41 -1.52 16.08 18.37
C SER A 41 -2.66 15.16 17.91
N ARG A 42 -2.88 15.09 16.59
CA ARG A 42 -3.85 14.21 15.93
C ARG A 42 -3.14 13.02 15.30
N ALA A 43 -2.77 12.04 16.12
CA ALA A 43 -2.15 10.79 15.66
C ALA A 43 -2.96 9.57 16.14
N SER A 44 -3.06 8.55 15.29
CA SER A 44 -3.67 7.24 15.62
C SER A 44 -2.65 6.13 15.83
N ILE A 45 -1.36 6.44 15.72
CA ILE A 45 -0.23 5.51 15.86
C ILE A 45 0.76 6.03 16.91
N ALA A 46 1.61 5.14 17.45
CA ALA A 46 2.75 5.58 18.24
C ALA A 46 3.89 6.04 17.32
N PHE A 47 4.52 7.18 17.63
CA PHE A 47 5.63 7.69 16.81
C PHE A 47 6.85 6.78 16.81
N ALA A 48 7.06 5.99 17.87
CA ALA A 48 8.08 4.94 17.90
C ALA A 48 7.91 3.84 16.82
N GLU A 49 6.72 3.68 16.24
CA GLU A 49 6.48 2.76 15.12
C GLU A 49 7.00 3.32 13.79
N VAL A 50 7.28 4.62 13.72
CA VAL A 50 7.72 5.30 12.50
C VAL A 50 9.23 5.44 12.49
N ILE A 51 9.84 5.01 11.39
CA ILE A 51 11.28 5.11 11.17
C ILE A 51 11.60 5.89 9.90
N SER A 52 12.85 6.34 9.76
CA SER A 52 13.34 6.91 8.50
C SER A 52 13.63 5.81 7.48
N GLY A 53 13.14 5.96 6.26
CA GLY A 53 13.54 5.14 5.11
C GLY A 53 14.90 5.55 4.52
N GLY A 54 15.49 6.66 4.98
CA GLY A 54 16.74 7.22 4.48
C GLY A 54 16.56 8.53 3.70
N PRO A 55 15.71 8.58 2.66
CA PRO A 55 15.38 9.82 1.96
C PRO A 55 14.65 10.82 2.88
N PRO A 56 14.87 12.14 2.69
CA PRO A 56 14.03 13.16 3.32
C PRO A 56 12.62 13.19 2.68
N ARG A 57 11.73 14.02 3.22
CA ARG A 57 10.49 14.44 2.52
C ARG A 57 10.78 14.79 1.06
N ASP A 58 10.01 14.19 0.15
CA ASP A 58 10.15 14.28 -1.31
C ASP A 58 11.55 13.92 -1.87
N GLY A 59 12.39 13.23 -1.08
CA GLY A 59 13.68 12.70 -1.56
C GLY A 59 13.53 11.65 -2.67
N ILE A 60 12.35 11.03 -2.72
CA ILE A 60 11.84 10.23 -3.84
C ILE A 60 10.67 11.04 -4.44
N PRO A 61 10.90 11.87 -5.47
CA PRO A 61 9.87 12.80 -5.92
C PRO A 61 8.73 12.05 -6.61
N ALA A 62 7.50 12.25 -6.15
CA ALA A 62 6.31 11.75 -6.83
C ALA A 62 6.22 12.31 -8.27
N ILE A 63 5.57 11.57 -9.16
CA ILE A 63 5.27 12.03 -10.53
C ILE A 63 3.89 12.68 -10.52
N ASP A 64 3.82 13.96 -10.90
CA ASP A 64 2.57 14.68 -11.05
C ASP A 64 2.24 14.86 -12.53
N ASP A 65 0.97 14.68 -12.89
CA ASP A 65 0.43 14.85 -14.26
C ASP A 65 1.28 14.12 -15.32
N PRO A 66 1.39 12.78 -15.24
CA PRO A 66 2.26 12.02 -16.13
C PRO A 66 1.85 12.17 -17.60
N VAL A 67 2.86 12.20 -18.47
CA VAL A 67 2.62 12.05 -19.91
C VAL A 67 2.20 10.60 -20.17
N MET A 68 1.11 10.42 -20.92
CA MET A 68 0.59 9.11 -21.31
C MET A 68 0.78 8.91 -22.81
N LEU A 69 1.31 7.76 -23.22
CA LEU A 69 1.53 7.39 -24.62
C LEU A 69 0.62 6.23 -25.01
N PRO A 70 0.23 6.09 -26.29
CA PRO A 70 -0.38 4.86 -26.78
C PRO A 70 0.49 3.65 -26.45
N VAL A 71 -0.11 2.54 -26.03
CA VAL A 71 0.61 1.31 -25.63
C VAL A 71 1.51 0.75 -26.73
N ALA A 72 1.18 1.01 -28.00
CA ALA A 72 1.98 0.62 -29.16
C ALA A 72 3.33 1.37 -29.25
N GLU A 73 3.44 2.54 -28.62
CA GLU A 73 4.65 3.38 -28.60
C GLU A 73 5.53 3.09 -27.37
N ALA A 74 5.08 2.24 -26.44
CA ALA A 74 5.81 1.93 -25.23
C ALA A 74 7.09 1.11 -25.52
N ASP A 75 8.26 1.75 -25.40
CA ASP A 75 9.58 1.11 -25.46
C ASP A 75 10.02 0.56 -24.10
N ILE A 76 9.32 -0.48 -23.65
CA ILE A 76 9.56 -1.19 -22.39
C ILE A 76 9.52 -2.69 -22.69
N PRO A 77 10.43 -3.51 -22.11
CA PRO A 77 10.37 -4.95 -22.31
C PRO A 77 9.03 -5.52 -21.86
N GLY A 78 8.38 -6.29 -22.73
CA GLY A 78 6.98 -6.69 -22.57
C GLY A 78 6.67 -7.52 -21.31
N ARG A 79 7.66 -8.26 -20.79
CA ARG A 79 7.51 -9.02 -19.54
C ARG A 79 7.64 -8.17 -18.26
N GLU A 80 8.07 -6.91 -18.35
CA GLU A 80 8.16 -6.06 -17.16
C GLU A 80 6.77 -5.76 -16.60
N PRO A 81 6.63 -5.67 -15.26
CA PRO A 81 5.36 -5.45 -14.63
C PRO A 81 4.88 -3.99 -14.74
N VAL A 82 3.58 -3.83 -14.91
CA VAL A 82 2.83 -2.57 -14.88
C VAL A 82 1.70 -2.68 -13.87
N ILE A 83 1.32 -1.58 -13.23
CA ILE A 83 0.03 -1.47 -12.55
C ILE A 83 -1.00 -1.08 -13.61
N ALA A 84 -1.97 -1.95 -13.86
CA ALA A 84 -3.08 -1.70 -14.77
C ALA A 84 -4.26 -1.09 -14.03
N LEU A 85 -4.86 -0.06 -14.63
CA LEU A 85 -6.05 0.63 -14.15
C LEU A 85 -7.07 0.71 -15.29
N GLU A 86 -8.21 0.05 -15.11
CA GLU A 86 -9.32 0.04 -16.05
C GLU A 86 -10.57 0.56 -15.35
N LEU A 87 -10.93 1.81 -15.62
CA LEU A 87 -12.11 2.44 -15.03
C LEU A 87 -13.27 2.43 -16.05
N PRO A 88 -14.51 2.16 -15.62
CA PRO A 88 -15.66 2.15 -16.51
C PRO A 88 -15.79 3.44 -17.32
N GLY A 89 -15.77 3.32 -18.65
CA GLY A 89 -15.93 4.45 -19.58
C GLY A 89 -14.67 5.27 -19.83
N GLU A 90 -13.54 4.96 -19.19
CA GLU A 90 -12.27 5.65 -19.37
C GLU A 90 -11.28 4.77 -20.15
N VAL A 91 -10.31 5.40 -20.83
CA VAL A 91 -9.26 4.66 -21.55
C VAL A 91 -8.36 3.93 -20.55
N PRO A 92 -8.14 2.61 -20.69
CA PRO A 92 -7.23 1.82 -19.84
C PRO A 92 -5.84 2.45 -19.75
N ARG A 93 -5.27 2.48 -18.54
CA ARG A 93 -3.94 3.01 -18.27
C ARG A 93 -3.04 1.98 -17.60
N ALA A 94 -1.76 2.00 -17.96
CA ALA A 94 -0.72 1.20 -17.33
C ALA A 94 0.41 2.08 -16.81
N TYR A 95 0.85 1.81 -15.58
CA TYR A 95 1.90 2.52 -14.87
C TYR A 95 3.08 1.58 -14.62
N PRO A 96 4.19 1.70 -15.39
CA PRO A 96 5.30 0.77 -15.29
C PRO A 96 6.01 0.81 -13.93
N LEU A 97 6.22 -0.37 -13.32
CA LEU A 97 6.94 -0.47 -12.04
C LEU A 97 8.38 0.02 -12.18
N ARG A 98 9.00 -0.08 -13.37
CA ARG A 98 10.32 0.50 -13.63
C ARG A 98 10.44 1.99 -13.34
N TYR A 99 9.32 2.72 -13.34
CA TYR A 99 9.27 4.13 -12.95
C TYR A 99 8.85 4.26 -11.49
N LEU A 100 7.80 3.56 -11.07
CA LEU A 100 7.30 3.60 -9.70
C LEU A 100 8.33 3.12 -8.66
N THR A 101 9.24 2.20 -8.97
CA THR A 101 10.36 1.83 -8.07
C THR A 101 11.27 3.02 -7.72
N TRP A 102 11.25 4.09 -8.51
CA TRP A 102 12.09 5.30 -8.32
C TRP A 102 11.31 6.54 -7.90
N HIS A 103 9.98 6.46 -7.85
CA HIS A 103 9.07 7.59 -7.65
C HIS A 103 7.97 7.31 -6.62
N GLU A 104 7.66 6.02 -6.41
CA GLU A 104 6.69 5.43 -5.48
C GLU A 104 5.23 5.86 -5.65
N ILE A 105 4.97 7.09 -6.13
CA ILE A 105 3.65 7.68 -6.28
C ILE A 105 3.55 8.38 -7.65
N VAL A 106 2.43 8.17 -8.33
CA VAL A 106 2.00 8.93 -9.51
C VAL A 106 0.64 9.56 -9.21
N ASN A 107 0.58 10.90 -9.18
CA ASN A 107 -0.68 11.65 -9.16
C ASN A 107 -1.13 11.91 -10.59
N ASP A 108 -2.14 11.16 -11.04
CA ASP A 108 -2.68 11.25 -12.40
C ASP A 108 -4.16 11.63 -12.37
N ARG A 109 -4.71 11.89 -13.55
CA ARG A 109 -6.14 11.95 -13.82
C ARG A 109 -6.49 10.95 -14.92
N ALA A 110 -7.01 9.79 -14.52
CA ALA A 110 -7.55 8.77 -15.42
C ALA A 110 -8.92 9.23 -15.95
N GLY A 111 -8.89 10.01 -17.04
CA GLY A 111 -10.07 10.61 -17.62
C GLY A 111 -10.65 11.70 -16.71
N SER A 112 -11.81 11.43 -16.10
CA SER A 112 -12.41 12.34 -15.11
C SER A 112 -11.92 12.08 -13.68
N VAL A 113 -11.37 10.91 -13.39
CA VAL A 113 -11.06 10.44 -12.02
C VAL A 113 -9.62 10.82 -11.62
N PRO A 114 -9.41 11.64 -10.58
CA PRO A 114 -8.08 11.90 -10.05
C PRO A 114 -7.60 10.69 -9.22
N VAL A 115 -6.44 10.13 -9.58
CA VAL A 115 -5.92 8.91 -8.96
C VAL A 115 -4.51 9.10 -8.41
N ALA A 116 -4.19 8.39 -7.33
CA ALA A 116 -2.84 8.19 -6.83
C ALA A 116 -2.48 6.72 -7.04
N VAL A 117 -1.58 6.46 -7.99
CA VAL A 117 -1.06 5.11 -8.24
C VAL A 117 0.22 4.95 -7.45
N THR A 118 0.25 3.98 -6.53
CA THR A 118 1.32 3.83 -5.55
C THR A 118 1.98 2.47 -5.65
N PHE A 119 3.28 2.43 -5.37
CA PHE A 119 4.03 1.18 -5.26
C PHE A 119 5.06 1.26 -4.12
N CYS A 120 4.87 0.43 -3.09
CA CYS A 120 5.88 0.21 -2.07
C CYS A 120 6.74 -1.02 -2.42
N PRO A 121 8.01 -0.84 -2.84
CA PRO A 121 8.88 -1.96 -3.17
C PRO A 121 9.21 -2.84 -1.96
N LEU A 122 9.19 -2.29 -0.74
CA LEU A 122 9.50 -3.05 0.48
C LEU A 122 8.38 -4.02 0.86
N CYS A 123 7.15 -3.73 0.48
CA CYS A 123 5.96 -4.55 0.73
C CYS A 123 5.46 -5.29 -0.51
N ASN A 124 6.05 -5.05 -1.69
CA ASN A 124 5.52 -5.49 -3.00
C ASN A 124 4.05 -5.04 -3.19
N SER A 125 3.66 -3.92 -2.58
CA SER A 125 2.27 -3.43 -2.56
C SER A 125 2.04 -2.45 -3.70
N ALA A 126 1.01 -2.68 -4.51
CA ALA A 126 0.66 -1.88 -5.68
C ALA A 126 -0.81 -1.44 -5.58
N ILE A 127 -1.07 -0.27 -4.98
CA ILE A 127 -2.43 0.18 -4.66
C ILE A 127 -2.73 1.50 -5.38
N THR A 128 -3.93 1.58 -5.96
CA THR A 128 -4.42 2.81 -6.59
C THR A 128 -5.57 3.39 -5.77
N PHE A 129 -5.49 4.68 -5.45
CA PHE A 129 -6.50 5.40 -4.70
C PHE A 129 -7.21 6.44 -5.57
N ASP A 130 -8.50 6.65 -5.33
CA ASP A 130 -9.17 7.89 -5.71
C ASP A 130 -8.68 9.01 -4.76
N ARG A 131 -8.20 10.11 -5.34
CA ARG A 131 -7.65 11.24 -4.57
C ARG A 131 -8.73 12.18 -4.05
N ARG A 132 -10.00 11.96 -4.36
CA ARG A 132 -11.11 12.74 -3.83
C ARG A 132 -11.38 12.38 -2.38
N LEU A 133 -11.37 13.38 -1.51
CA LEU A 133 -11.79 13.25 -0.12
C LEU A 133 -12.74 14.39 0.21
N GLY A 134 -14.04 14.09 0.30
CA GLY A 134 -15.08 15.11 0.38
C GLY A 134 -15.03 16.04 -0.85
N ASP A 135 -14.92 17.34 -0.61
CA ASP A 135 -14.86 18.36 -1.65
C ASP A 135 -13.42 18.67 -2.15
N GLN A 136 -12.43 17.93 -1.66
CA GLN A 136 -11.02 18.15 -1.97
C GLN A 136 -10.47 17.05 -2.89
N VAL A 137 -9.49 17.41 -3.73
CA VAL A 137 -8.63 16.46 -4.43
C VAL A 137 -7.25 16.59 -3.83
N LEU A 138 -6.77 15.53 -3.20
CA LEU A 138 -5.46 15.52 -2.55
C LEU A 138 -4.34 15.27 -3.57
N THR A 139 -3.15 15.76 -3.26
CA THR A 139 -1.93 15.51 -4.04
C THR A 139 -0.91 14.85 -3.13
N PHE A 140 -0.49 13.63 -3.46
CA PHE A 140 0.37 12.85 -2.57
C PHE A 140 1.85 13.00 -2.90
N GLY A 141 2.68 13.11 -1.87
CA GLY A 141 4.12 13.02 -1.94
C GLY A 141 4.67 11.88 -1.07
N VAL A 142 5.98 11.63 -1.20
CA VAL A 142 6.68 10.60 -0.42
C VAL A 142 7.28 11.25 0.82
N SER A 143 6.93 10.76 2.02
CA SER A 143 7.40 11.36 3.28
C SER A 143 8.85 11.02 3.64
N GLY A 144 9.40 9.96 3.02
CA GLY A 144 10.67 9.34 3.40
C GLY A 144 10.60 8.58 4.74
N LYS A 145 9.41 8.40 5.31
CA LYS A 145 9.16 7.66 6.55
C LYS A 145 8.48 6.33 6.25
N LEU A 146 8.72 5.35 7.11
CA LEU A 146 8.16 4.01 7.02
C LEU A 146 7.48 3.63 8.33
N ARG A 147 6.43 2.82 8.23
CA ARG A 147 5.82 2.10 9.37
C ARG A 147 5.54 0.68 8.91
N ASN A 148 6.00 -0.32 9.68
CA ASN A 148 5.97 -1.73 9.27
C ASN A 148 6.63 -1.98 7.89
N SER A 149 7.72 -1.26 7.59
CA SER A 149 8.38 -1.20 6.27
C SER A 149 7.54 -0.65 5.12
N ASP A 150 6.26 -0.41 5.31
CA ASP A 150 5.41 0.22 4.32
C ASP A 150 5.65 1.72 4.29
N MET A 151 5.54 2.28 3.08
CA MET A 151 5.78 3.69 2.88
C MET A 151 4.68 4.54 3.51
N ILE A 152 5.07 5.65 4.15
CA ILE A 152 4.14 6.68 4.58
C ILE A 152 4.09 7.73 3.47
N MET A 153 2.90 7.95 2.92
CA MET A 153 2.62 9.06 2.02
C MET A 153 2.30 10.31 2.84
N PHE A 154 2.31 11.47 2.21
CA PHE A 154 1.69 12.67 2.78
C PHE A 154 0.87 13.40 1.73
N ASP A 155 -0.21 14.06 2.13
CA ASP A 155 -0.92 14.99 1.23
C ASP A 155 -0.32 16.40 1.32
N ARG A 156 -0.18 17.07 0.18
CA ARG A 156 0.43 18.41 0.11
C ARG A 156 -0.50 19.50 0.64
N GLU A 157 -1.81 19.23 0.71
CA GLU A 157 -2.83 20.20 1.09
C GLU A 157 -2.85 20.47 2.59
N THR A 158 -2.59 19.46 3.42
CA THR A 158 -2.67 19.54 4.88
C THR A 158 -1.43 19.00 5.59
N GLU A 159 -0.48 18.42 4.86
CA GLU A 159 0.66 17.68 5.42
C GLU A 159 0.21 16.56 6.38
N SER A 160 -0.98 15.97 6.18
CA SER A 160 -1.34 14.77 6.92
C SER A 160 -0.57 13.58 6.35
N TRP A 161 -0.22 12.64 7.23
CA TRP A 161 0.48 11.41 6.85
C TRP A 161 -0.52 10.30 6.61
N TRP A 162 -0.25 9.46 5.63
CA TRP A 162 -1.13 8.40 5.19
C TRP A 162 -0.37 7.08 5.06
N GLN A 163 -0.92 6.00 5.59
CA GLN A 163 -0.37 4.67 5.38
C GLN A 163 -0.70 4.19 3.96
N GLN A 164 0.31 3.86 3.14
CA GLN A 164 0.06 3.41 1.78
C GLN A 164 -0.70 2.08 1.74
N PHE A 165 -0.38 1.13 2.64
CA PHE A 165 -1.02 -0.18 2.63
C PHE A 165 -2.53 -0.15 2.88
N THR A 166 -3.01 0.76 3.75
CA THR A 166 -4.43 0.82 4.14
C THR A 166 -5.18 2.00 3.53
N GLY A 167 -4.48 3.01 3.01
CA GLY A 167 -5.09 4.26 2.53
C GLY A 167 -5.64 5.15 3.64
N THR A 168 -5.20 4.96 4.90
CA THR A 168 -5.73 5.68 6.07
C THR A 168 -4.81 6.82 6.48
N GLY A 169 -5.38 7.98 6.82
CA GLY A 169 -4.66 9.07 7.46
C GLY A 169 -4.26 8.67 8.90
N ILE A 170 -2.98 8.78 9.23
CA ILE A 170 -2.41 8.28 10.50
C ILE A 170 -1.87 9.40 11.41
N VAL A 171 -1.55 10.57 10.85
CA VAL A 171 -1.10 11.76 11.59
C VAL A 171 -1.60 13.02 10.88
N GLY A 172 -1.99 14.05 11.63
CA GLY A 172 -2.35 15.37 11.09
C GLY A 172 -3.85 15.64 11.00
N ALA A 173 -4.22 16.66 10.23
CA ALA A 173 -5.59 17.14 10.12
C ALA A 173 -6.56 16.04 9.65
N LEU A 174 -6.11 15.19 8.73
CA LEU A 174 -6.89 14.12 8.10
C LEU A 174 -6.70 12.75 8.77
N ASN A 175 -6.14 12.70 10.00
CA ASN A 175 -6.05 11.46 10.77
C ASN A 175 -7.43 10.78 10.92
N GLY A 176 -7.48 9.47 10.60
CA GLY A 176 -8.68 8.64 10.58
C GLY A 176 -9.51 8.72 9.29
N ALA A 177 -9.17 9.58 8.34
CA ALA A 177 -9.81 9.57 7.03
C ALA A 177 -9.32 8.37 6.20
N GLU A 178 -10.17 7.86 5.30
CA GLU A 178 -9.88 6.71 4.45
C GLU A 178 -10.02 7.09 2.98
N LEU A 179 -9.04 6.72 2.17
CA LEU A 179 -9.09 6.85 0.71
C LEU A 179 -9.90 5.70 0.11
N THR A 180 -10.62 5.98 -0.97
CA THR A 180 -11.28 4.92 -1.74
C THR A 180 -10.23 4.19 -2.58
N VAL A 181 -10.06 2.89 -2.35
CA VAL A 181 -9.21 2.03 -3.17
C VAL A 181 -9.92 1.68 -4.47
N LEU A 182 -9.24 1.85 -5.60
CA LEU A 182 -9.75 1.52 -6.93
C LEU A 182 -9.25 0.13 -7.36
N PRO A 183 -10.05 -0.64 -8.13
CA PRO A 183 -9.57 -1.89 -8.73
C PRO A 183 -8.40 -1.63 -9.68
N SER A 184 -7.21 -2.08 -9.28
CA SER A 184 -5.99 -2.11 -10.08
C SER A 184 -5.21 -3.38 -9.76
N TRP A 185 -4.33 -3.82 -10.66
CA TRP A 185 -3.55 -5.04 -10.47
C TRP A 185 -2.21 -4.96 -11.18
N MET A 186 -1.28 -5.83 -10.78
CA MET A 186 0.00 -5.99 -11.48
C MET A 186 -0.11 -7.08 -12.55
N GLU A 187 0.36 -6.76 -13.76
CA GLU A 187 0.50 -7.70 -14.88
C GLU A 187 1.71 -7.35 -15.74
N SER A 188 2.06 -8.20 -16.70
CA SER A 188 3.09 -7.85 -17.69
C SER A 188 2.58 -6.80 -18.68
N LEU A 189 3.47 -5.95 -19.18
CA LEU A 189 3.12 -4.99 -20.23
C LEU A 189 2.54 -5.67 -21.48
N ASP A 190 3.02 -6.86 -21.84
CA ASP A 190 2.45 -7.61 -22.98
C ASP A 190 1.01 -8.03 -22.70
N ALA A 191 0.68 -8.53 -21.50
CA ALA A 191 -0.69 -8.86 -21.14
C ALA A 191 -1.61 -7.62 -21.21
N PHE A 192 -1.16 -6.48 -20.68
CA PHE A 192 -1.89 -5.22 -20.81
C PHE A 192 -2.08 -4.81 -22.27
N ARG A 193 -1.01 -4.84 -23.07
CA ARG A 193 -1.02 -4.49 -24.51
C ARG A 193 -1.93 -5.43 -25.32
N ASP A 194 -2.04 -6.69 -24.93
CA ASP A 194 -2.88 -7.65 -25.62
C ASP A 194 -4.36 -7.43 -25.38
N ARG A 195 -4.73 -7.10 -24.14
CA ARG A 195 -6.12 -6.77 -23.80
C ARG A 195 -6.52 -5.35 -24.22
N ASN A 196 -5.60 -4.39 -24.22
CA ASN A 196 -5.89 -2.97 -24.36
C ASN A 196 -5.13 -2.35 -25.55
N LYS A 197 -5.52 -2.69 -26.79
CA LYS A 197 -4.85 -2.19 -28.01
C LYS A 197 -4.88 -0.66 -28.16
N GLU A 198 -5.90 -0.01 -27.60
CA GLU A 198 -6.05 1.47 -27.54
C GLU A 198 -5.64 2.05 -26.18
N GLY A 199 -5.10 1.22 -25.29
CA GLY A 199 -4.69 1.62 -23.94
C GLY A 199 -3.50 2.57 -23.95
N LEU A 200 -3.30 3.20 -22.80
CA LEU A 200 -2.22 4.15 -22.57
C LEU A 200 -1.20 3.57 -21.58
N VAL A 201 0.08 3.90 -21.79
CA VAL A 201 1.17 3.58 -20.88
C VAL A 201 1.83 4.89 -20.46
N MET A 202 2.12 5.04 -19.16
CA MET A 202 2.86 6.18 -18.66
C MET A 202 4.23 6.26 -19.35
N ALA A 203 4.54 7.43 -19.92
CA ALA A 203 5.80 7.72 -20.56
C ALA A 203 6.95 7.72 -19.54
N ARG A 204 8.18 7.59 -20.05
CA ARG A 204 9.38 7.79 -19.23
C ARG A 204 9.37 9.19 -18.59
N PRO A 205 9.47 9.31 -17.25
CA PRO A 205 9.55 10.61 -16.61
C PRO A 205 10.83 11.35 -16.99
N ASN A 206 10.76 12.69 -16.99
CA ASN A 206 11.90 13.56 -17.27
C ASN A 206 12.82 13.72 -16.05
N ALA A 207 13.32 12.61 -15.51
CA ALA A 207 14.30 12.59 -14.44
C ALA A 207 15.48 11.67 -14.79
N VAL A 208 16.67 12.03 -14.31
CA VAL A 208 17.87 11.21 -14.46
C VAL A 208 17.83 10.10 -13.40
N ARG A 209 17.21 8.98 -13.78
CA ARG A 209 17.12 7.75 -12.99
C ARG A 209 17.44 6.54 -13.87
N PRO A 210 18.03 5.47 -13.32
CA PRO A 210 18.32 4.26 -14.08
C PRO A 210 17.07 3.37 -14.18
N TYR A 211 16.02 3.87 -14.85
CA TYR A 211 14.77 3.12 -15.01
C TYR A 211 14.99 1.74 -15.64
N GLY A 212 14.27 0.75 -15.11
CA GLY A 212 14.45 -0.67 -15.43
C GLY A 212 15.48 -1.36 -14.55
N ARG A 213 16.30 -0.61 -13.79
CA ARG A 213 17.10 -1.18 -12.70
C ARG A 213 16.31 -1.23 -11.40
N ASN A 214 16.49 -2.34 -10.69
CA ASN A 214 15.96 -2.58 -9.36
C ASN A 214 17.05 -2.30 -8.30
N PRO A 215 16.86 -1.32 -7.40
CA PRO A 215 17.80 -1.06 -6.30
C PRO A 215 17.68 -2.08 -5.15
N TYR A 216 16.67 -2.96 -5.17
CA TYR A 216 16.38 -4.00 -4.19
C TYR A 216 16.66 -5.40 -4.76
N ALA A 217 17.76 -5.57 -5.50
CA ALA A 217 18.08 -6.86 -6.12
C ALA A 217 18.20 -7.98 -5.07
N GLY A 218 17.52 -9.10 -5.33
CA GLY A 218 17.47 -10.30 -4.49
C GLY A 218 16.50 -10.20 -3.31
N TYR A 219 15.77 -9.09 -3.18
CA TYR A 219 14.98 -8.82 -1.99
C TYR A 219 13.87 -9.85 -1.78
N ASP A 220 13.13 -10.21 -2.84
CA ASP A 220 12.01 -11.15 -2.76
C ASP A 220 12.42 -12.64 -2.62
N GLY A 221 13.72 -12.89 -2.44
CA GLY A 221 14.30 -14.19 -2.09
C GLY A 221 14.94 -14.23 -0.70
N LEU A 222 14.86 -13.15 0.08
CA LEU A 222 15.35 -13.13 1.46
C LEU A 222 14.34 -13.76 2.43
N ASN A 223 14.83 -14.19 3.60
CA ASN A 223 13.97 -14.70 4.67
C ASN A 223 13.50 -13.60 5.63
N ARG A 224 14.12 -12.41 5.57
CA ARG A 224 13.81 -11.29 6.47
C ARG A 224 13.56 -10.02 5.66
N PRO A 225 12.41 -9.34 5.87
CA PRO A 225 12.14 -8.06 5.22
C PRO A 225 13.13 -6.98 5.67
N PHE A 226 13.40 -6.02 4.78
CA PHE A 226 14.19 -4.85 5.15
C PHE A 226 13.37 -3.95 6.04
N LEU A 227 14.05 -3.32 7.01
CA LEU A 227 13.48 -2.26 7.86
C LEU A 227 12.21 -2.69 8.64
N TYR A 228 12.01 -4.00 8.83
CA TYR A 228 10.91 -4.59 9.57
C TYR A 228 11.40 -5.23 10.87
N SER A 229 10.72 -4.91 11.97
CA SER A 229 10.99 -5.47 13.30
C SER A 229 9.76 -6.10 13.97
N GLY A 230 8.65 -6.22 13.25
CA GLY A 230 7.45 -6.89 13.75
C GLY A 230 7.58 -8.42 13.69
N ASP A 231 6.53 -9.08 14.18
CA ASP A 231 6.47 -10.54 14.20
C ASP A 231 6.35 -11.12 12.77
N PRO A 232 6.88 -12.33 12.54
CA PRO A 232 6.67 -13.03 11.27
C PRO A 232 5.20 -13.44 11.12
N PRO A 233 4.71 -13.61 9.88
CA PRO A 233 3.39 -14.16 9.65
C PRO A 233 3.16 -15.50 10.36
N PRO A 234 1.91 -15.79 10.81
CA PRO A 234 1.58 -17.07 11.41
C PRO A 234 1.61 -18.22 10.38
N HIS A 235 1.30 -19.44 10.84
CA HIS A 235 1.11 -20.63 10.00
C HIS A 235 2.35 -21.10 9.22
N GLY A 236 3.54 -20.64 9.60
CA GLY A 236 4.79 -20.99 8.89
C GLY A 236 4.90 -20.35 7.51
N ILE A 237 4.19 -19.24 7.28
CA ILE A 237 4.28 -18.48 6.04
C ILE A 237 5.52 -17.59 6.08
N GLU A 238 6.39 -17.76 5.08
CA GLU A 238 7.60 -16.95 4.95
C GLU A 238 7.25 -15.46 4.79
N PRO A 239 7.92 -14.54 5.52
CA PRO A 239 7.60 -13.10 5.49
C PRO A 239 7.52 -12.49 4.08
N LEU A 240 8.43 -12.88 3.19
CA LEU A 240 8.55 -12.37 1.82
C LEU A 240 7.90 -13.28 0.76
N SER A 241 7.10 -14.27 1.20
CA SER A 241 6.15 -14.92 0.30
C SER A 241 5.03 -13.96 -0.08
N ARG A 242 4.43 -14.13 -1.26
CA ARG A 242 3.35 -13.27 -1.74
C ARG A 242 1.98 -13.80 -1.32
N VAL A 243 1.09 -12.88 -1.00
CA VAL A 243 -0.32 -13.13 -0.70
C VAL A 243 -1.18 -12.22 -1.56
N VAL A 244 -2.38 -12.69 -1.91
CA VAL A 244 -3.42 -11.84 -2.49
C VAL A 244 -4.25 -11.31 -1.33
N VAL A 245 -4.32 -9.99 -1.18
CA VAL A 245 -5.02 -9.31 -0.08
C VAL A 245 -6.32 -8.70 -0.60
N VAL A 246 -7.42 -8.98 0.07
CA VAL A 246 -8.74 -8.37 -0.18
C VAL A 246 -9.38 -8.03 1.15
N GLY A 247 -9.42 -6.74 1.49
CA GLY A 247 -9.85 -6.29 2.81
C GLY A 247 -8.96 -6.89 3.91
N ASP A 248 -9.57 -7.53 4.90
CA ASP A 248 -8.90 -8.18 6.03
C ASP A 248 -8.53 -9.65 5.77
N ARG A 249 -8.57 -10.11 4.51
CA ARG A 249 -8.29 -11.51 4.13
C ARG A 249 -7.05 -11.62 3.25
N ALA A 250 -6.26 -12.67 3.45
CA ALA A 250 -5.10 -12.97 2.63
C ALA A 250 -5.07 -14.43 2.17
N TRP A 251 -4.86 -14.64 0.87
CA TRP A 251 -4.64 -15.95 0.26
C TRP A 251 -3.17 -16.12 -0.09
N PRO A 252 -2.46 -17.15 0.42
CA PRO A 252 -1.12 -17.46 -0.04
C PRO A 252 -1.10 -17.68 -1.56
N LEU A 253 -0.21 -16.96 -2.28
CA LEU A 253 -0.13 -17.05 -3.73
C LEU A 253 0.19 -18.47 -4.22
N SER A 254 0.83 -19.29 -3.37
CA SER A 254 1.10 -20.71 -3.64
C SER A 254 -0.17 -21.53 -3.88
N ARG A 255 -1.34 -21.11 -3.36
CA ARG A 255 -2.63 -21.77 -3.63
C ARG A 255 -3.09 -21.59 -5.08
N LEU A 256 -2.59 -20.57 -5.77
CA LEU A 256 -2.87 -20.28 -7.19
C LEU A 256 -1.78 -20.88 -8.12
N ALA A 257 -0.86 -21.68 -7.58
CA ALA A 257 0.19 -22.33 -8.36
C ALA A 257 -0.38 -23.26 -9.43
N GLY A 258 0.31 -23.35 -10.58
CA GLY A 258 -0.12 -24.19 -11.70
C GLY A 258 -1.38 -23.68 -12.43
N GLY A 259 -1.79 -22.43 -12.21
CA GLY A 259 -2.96 -21.83 -12.87
C GLY A 259 -4.29 -22.17 -12.19
N ALA A 260 -4.27 -22.55 -10.92
CA ALA A 260 -5.48 -22.82 -10.16
C ALA A 260 -6.35 -21.55 -10.04
N THR A 261 -7.67 -21.75 -9.92
CA THR A 261 -8.64 -20.72 -9.59
C THR A 261 -9.21 -21.01 -8.22
N ILE A 262 -9.38 -19.98 -7.38
CA ILE A 262 -9.96 -20.11 -6.04
C ILE A 262 -11.32 -19.40 -6.03
N GLU A 263 -12.35 -20.10 -5.59
CA GLU A 263 -13.70 -19.56 -5.38
C GLU A 263 -14.06 -19.61 -3.89
N GLU A 264 -13.77 -18.54 -3.16
CA GLU A 264 -13.94 -18.45 -1.70
C GLU A 264 -14.44 -17.08 -1.29
N ALA A 265 -15.17 -16.98 -0.17
CA ALA A 265 -15.67 -15.71 0.35
C ALA A 265 -16.49 -14.86 -0.66
N GLY A 266 -17.08 -15.50 -1.69
CA GLY A 266 -17.80 -14.81 -2.75
C GLY A 266 -16.91 -14.12 -3.79
N LEU A 267 -15.63 -14.46 -3.83
CA LEU A 267 -14.63 -13.95 -4.77
C LEU A 267 -14.10 -15.09 -5.63
N THR A 268 -13.70 -14.75 -6.85
CA THR A 268 -12.94 -15.61 -7.74
C THR A 268 -11.54 -15.01 -7.92
N LEU A 269 -10.51 -15.72 -7.46
CA LEU A 269 -9.11 -15.37 -7.68
C LEU A 269 -8.57 -16.24 -8.83
N SER A 270 -8.11 -15.61 -9.91
CA SER A 270 -7.60 -16.30 -11.10
C SER A 270 -6.16 -15.90 -11.40
N TRP A 271 -5.39 -16.88 -11.87
CA TRP A 271 -4.12 -16.66 -12.53
C TRP A 271 -4.37 -16.19 -13.97
N GLU A 272 -3.73 -15.09 -14.38
CA GLU A 272 -4.01 -14.43 -15.67
C GLU A 272 -2.75 -14.25 -16.51
N GLY A 273 -1.61 -14.78 -16.05
CA GLY A 273 -0.35 -14.73 -16.75
C GLY A 273 0.85 -14.70 -15.82
N VAL A 274 2.01 -14.48 -16.43
CA VAL A 274 3.26 -14.21 -15.72
C VAL A 274 3.78 -12.81 -16.04
N MET A 275 4.57 -12.28 -15.10
CA MET A 275 5.39 -11.09 -15.26
C MET A 275 6.75 -11.31 -14.62
N ALA A 276 7.75 -10.51 -14.98
CA ALA A 276 9.03 -10.52 -14.28
C ALA A 276 8.89 -9.92 -12.88
N SER A 277 9.51 -10.53 -11.87
CA SER A 277 9.57 -9.93 -10.54
C SER A 277 10.42 -8.66 -10.55
N ALA A 278 9.82 -7.55 -10.13
CA ALA A 278 10.50 -6.26 -10.00
C ALA A 278 11.58 -6.22 -8.90
N LEU A 279 11.60 -7.23 -8.02
CA LEU A 279 12.42 -7.27 -6.80
C LEU A 279 13.44 -8.41 -6.79
N ASP A 280 13.54 -9.19 -7.87
CA ASP A 280 14.40 -10.38 -7.95
C ASP A 280 15.82 -10.08 -8.42
N THR A 281 16.01 -9.58 -9.65
CA THR A 281 17.37 -9.28 -10.17
C THR A 281 17.61 -7.78 -10.32
N ALA A 282 18.86 -7.38 -10.61
CA ALA A 282 19.24 -5.97 -10.76
C ALA A 282 18.59 -5.28 -11.97
N ARG A 283 18.17 -6.04 -12.99
CA ARG A 283 17.38 -5.56 -14.13
C ARG A 283 16.01 -6.20 -14.06
N ILE A 284 14.95 -5.41 -13.97
CA ILE A 284 13.59 -5.92 -13.77
C ILE A 284 13.20 -6.95 -14.84
N SER A 285 13.57 -6.71 -16.10
CA SER A 285 13.32 -7.63 -17.22
C SER A 285 13.94 -9.02 -17.05
N ASP A 286 15.00 -9.14 -16.25
CA ASP A 286 15.77 -10.38 -16.07
C ASP A 286 15.24 -11.18 -14.85
N GLY A 287 14.25 -10.65 -14.12
CA GLY A 287 13.65 -11.30 -12.97
C GLY A 287 12.95 -12.62 -13.30
N ARG A 288 12.89 -13.51 -12.31
CA ARG A 288 12.09 -14.73 -12.31
C ARG A 288 10.62 -14.41 -12.56
N GLU A 289 9.91 -15.39 -13.10
CA GLU A 289 8.49 -15.27 -13.36
C GLU A 289 7.70 -15.34 -12.05
N ILE A 290 6.74 -14.42 -11.92
CA ILE A 290 5.73 -14.40 -10.86
C ILE A 290 4.36 -14.23 -11.50
N SER A 291 3.33 -14.73 -10.83
CA SER A 291 1.96 -14.71 -11.32
C SER A 291 1.36 -13.30 -11.36
N SER A 292 0.62 -13.00 -12.41
CA SER A 292 -0.38 -11.93 -12.42
C SER A 292 -1.71 -12.51 -11.96
N ILE A 293 -2.33 -11.86 -10.98
CA ILE A 293 -3.58 -12.31 -10.37
C ILE A 293 -4.69 -11.30 -10.66
N ARG A 294 -5.90 -11.80 -10.90
CA ARG A 294 -7.13 -11.00 -10.89
C ARG A 294 -8.07 -11.53 -9.83
N VAL A 295 -8.82 -10.60 -9.23
CA VAL A 295 -9.87 -10.92 -8.27
C VAL A 295 -11.17 -10.30 -8.75
N ARG A 296 -12.22 -11.11 -8.82
CA ARG A 296 -13.56 -10.69 -9.26
C ARG A 296 -14.63 -11.10 -8.26
N ASP A 297 -15.71 -10.31 -8.19
CA ASP A 297 -16.90 -10.65 -7.43
C ASP A 297 -17.78 -11.68 -8.17
N ARG A 298 -18.92 -12.06 -7.56
CA ARG A 298 -19.88 -13.00 -8.16
C ARG A 298 -20.51 -12.51 -9.47
N ASN A 299 -20.43 -11.22 -9.76
CA ASN A 299 -20.93 -10.61 -10.99
C ASN A 299 -19.83 -10.51 -12.07
N GLY A 300 -18.61 -10.98 -11.78
CA GLY A 300 -17.47 -10.86 -12.66
C GLY A 300 -16.84 -9.47 -12.69
N GLN A 301 -17.18 -8.59 -11.74
CA GLN A 301 -16.58 -7.26 -11.62
C GLN A 301 -15.27 -7.33 -10.86
N ASP A 302 -14.27 -6.59 -11.33
CA ASP A 302 -12.98 -6.50 -10.64
C ASP A 302 -13.12 -5.83 -9.28
N VAL A 303 -12.50 -6.43 -8.27
CA VAL A 303 -12.50 -5.90 -6.91
C VAL A 303 -11.13 -5.30 -6.56
N PRO A 304 -11.08 -4.26 -5.71
CA PRO A 304 -9.82 -3.79 -5.15
C PRO A 304 -9.09 -4.93 -4.43
N HIS A 305 -7.84 -5.17 -4.81
CA HIS A 305 -6.98 -6.17 -4.21
C HIS A 305 -5.51 -5.76 -4.38
N ASP A 306 -4.65 -6.36 -3.58
CA ASP A 306 -3.19 -6.18 -3.67
C ASP A 306 -2.50 -7.55 -3.72
N THR A 307 -1.32 -7.61 -4.33
CA THR A 307 -0.44 -8.79 -4.24
C THR A 307 0.81 -8.40 -3.46
N SER A 308 0.70 -8.36 -2.13
CA SER A 308 1.77 -7.92 -1.23
C SER A 308 2.63 -9.08 -0.73
N PHE A 309 3.71 -8.75 -0.03
CA PHE A 309 4.38 -9.70 0.86
C PHE A 309 3.52 -10.00 2.09
N ALA A 310 3.63 -11.24 2.58
CA ALA A 310 2.86 -11.77 3.70
C ALA A 310 3.08 -11.00 5.00
N PHE A 311 4.32 -10.54 5.26
CA PHE A 311 4.61 -9.75 6.46
C PHE A 311 3.84 -8.43 6.50
N ALA A 312 3.62 -7.78 5.34
CA ALA A 312 2.91 -6.52 5.28
C ALA A 312 1.43 -6.74 5.66
N PHE A 313 0.79 -7.76 5.08
CA PHE A 313 -0.56 -8.14 5.48
C PHE A 313 -0.64 -8.43 6.98
N HIS A 314 0.28 -9.23 7.53
CA HIS A 314 0.27 -9.54 8.97
C HIS A 314 0.40 -8.29 9.84
N ALA A 315 1.28 -7.37 9.46
CA ALA A 315 1.56 -6.17 10.24
C ALA A 315 0.39 -5.17 10.26
N PHE A 316 -0.38 -5.10 9.17
CA PHE A 316 -1.55 -4.20 9.07
C PHE A 316 -2.87 -4.85 9.45
N HIS A 317 -2.96 -6.18 9.34
CA HIS A 317 -4.12 -6.98 9.73
C HIS A 317 -3.68 -8.13 10.64
N PRO A 318 -3.23 -7.85 11.88
CA PRO A 318 -2.76 -8.90 12.79
C PRO A 318 -3.85 -9.91 13.14
N ASP A 319 -5.11 -9.46 13.19
CA ASP A 319 -6.31 -10.29 13.39
C ASP A 319 -6.99 -10.69 12.07
N GLY A 320 -6.33 -10.44 10.93
CA GLY A 320 -6.83 -10.74 9.59
C GLY A 320 -7.00 -12.24 9.35
N THR A 321 -7.90 -12.58 8.42
CA THR A 321 -8.19 -13.99 8.10
C THR A 321 -7.21 -14.51 7.06
N TRP A 322 -6.38 -15.49 7.46
CA TRP A 322 -5.53 -16.24 6.53
C TRP A 322 -6.34 -17.34 5.85
N MET A 323 -6.52 -17.21 4.54
CA MET A 323 -7.29 -18.11 3.71
C MET A 323 -6.39 -19.24 3.21
N LEU A 324 -6.10 -20.19 4.11
CA LEU A 324 -5.11 -21.26 3.89
C LEU A 324 -5.61 -22.42 2.99
N GLY A 325 -6.92 -22.50 2.77
CA GLY A 325 -7.58 -23.67 2.19
C GLY A 325 -7.89 -24.72 3.26
N GLU A 326 -8.75 -25.68 2.91
CA GLU A 326 -9.00 -26.87 3.74
C GLU A 326 -7.83 -27.86 3.69
#